data_AF-A0A949XHG2-F1
#
_entry.id   AF-A0A949XHG2-F1
#
_cell.length_a   1.000
_cell.length_b   1.000
_cell.length_c   1.000
_cell.angle_alpha   90.00
_cell.angle_beta   90.00
_cell.angle_gamma   90.00
#
_symmetry.space_group_name_H-M   'P 1'
#
loop_
_entity.id
_entity.type
_entity.pdbx_description
1 polymer ?
#
loop_
_entity_poly.entity_id
_entity_poly.type
_entity_poly.pdbx_seq_one_letter_code
_entity_poly.pdbx_strand_id
1 'polypeptide(L)'
;EENAQKHFTRMQALIKRRNDVKFKSLTSVGHNTEHTSSYTEYRWAESQQSSAVPFYLYGDRLGIIVFEADPTPKILFIRSRQIADAYAVQFDSIWKNAGIIPSIDK
;
A
#
# COMPACT_ATOMS: atom_id res chain seq x y z
N GLU A 1 16.32 -12.25 -1.70
CA GLU A 1 15.35 -12.91 -2.60
C GLU A 1 14.48 -13.95 -1.87
N GLU A 2 15.05 -14.88 -1.11
CA GLU A 2 14.29 -15.92 -0.38
C GLU A 2 13.17 -15.36 0.54
N ASN A 3 13.46 -14.30 1.30
CA ASN A 3 12.48 -13.67 2.19
C ASN A 3 11.31 -13.03 1.43
N ALA A 4 11.57 -12.46 0.25
CA ALA A 4 10.54 -11.86 -0.59
C ALA A 4 9.61 -12.94 -1.15
N GLN A 5 10.16 -14.07 -1.59
CA GLN A 5 9.37 -15.20 -2.08
C GLN A 5 8.53 -15.83 -0.97
N LYS A 6 9.10 -16.03 0.23
CA LYS A 6 8.36 -16.51 1.41
C LYS A 6 7.20 -15.57 1.76
N HIS A 7 7.44 -14.26 1.73
CA HIS A 7 6.40 -13.26 1.95
C HIS A 7 5.30 -13.34 0.89
N PHE A 8 5.67 -13.39 -0.39
CA PHE A 8 4.74 -13.48 -1.51
C PHE A 8 3.81 -14.70 -1.38
N THR A 9 4.37 -15.89 -1.17
CA THR A 9 3.59 -17.12 -0.99
C THR A 9 2.65 -17.03 0.22
N ARG A 10 3.13 -16.48 1.34
CA ARG A 10 2.32 -16.28 2.54
C ARG A 10 1.12 -15.35 2.28
N MET A 11 1.33 -14.24 1.57
CA MET A 11 0.27 -13.29 1.26
C MET A 11 -0.77 -13.86 0.30
N GLN A 12 -0.34 -14.58 -0.74
CA GLN A 12 -1.25 -15.32 -1.61
C GLN A 12 -2.11 -16.31 -0.84
N ALA A 13 -1.51 -17.10 0.06
CA ALA A 13 -2.24 -18.06 0.87
C ALA A 13 -3.23 -17.38 1.82
N LEU A 14 -2.88 -16.22 2.39
CA LEU A 14 -3.75 -15.44 3.27
C LEU A 14 -5.01 -14.96 2.54
N ILE A 15 -4.84 -14.30 1.39
CA ILE A 15 -5.97 -13.73 0.62
C ILE A 15 -6.85 -14.85 0.03
N LYS A 16 -6.27 -15.99 -0.34
CA LYS A 16 -7.06 -17.17 -0.76
C LYS A 16 -7.91 -17.76 0.36
N ARG A 17 -7.44 -17.70 1.61
CA ARG A 17 -8.13 -18.28 2.78
C ARG A 17 -9.12 -17.32 3.45
N ARG A 18 -8.91 -16.00 3.29
CA ARG A 18 -9.68 -14.95 3.96
C ARG A 18 -10.29 -13.99 2.94
N ASN A 19 -11.61 -14.03 2.83
CA ASN A 19 -12.38 -13.12 1.99
C ASN A 19 -12.61 -11.74 2.63
N ASP A 20 -12.30 -11.59 3.92
CA ASP A 20 -12.47 -10.36 4.69
C ASP A 20 -11.23 -9.47 4.72
N VAL A 21 -10.11 -9.92 4.13
CA VAL A 21 -8.88 -9.16 4.02
C VAL A 21 -8.69 -8.73 2.57
N LYS A 22 -8.49 -7.42 2.36
CA LYS A 22 -8.09 -6.86 1.07
C LYS A 22 -6.77 -6.14 1.24
N PHE A 23 -5.88 -6.32 0.28
CA PHE A 23 -4.62 -5.59 0.23
C PHE A 23 -4.67 -4.64 -0.96
N LYS A 24 -4.58 -3.34 -0.68
CA LYS A 24 -4.65 -2.27 -1.68
C LYS A 24 -3.38 -1.44 -1.59
N SER A 25 -2.85 -1.04 -2.73
CA SER A 25 -1.64 -0.22 -2.80
C SER A 25 -1.78 0.89 -3.82
N LEU A 26 -1.55 2.12 -3.37
CA LEU A 26 -1.40 3.29 -4.22
C LEU A 26 0.08 3.52 -4.48
N THR A 27 0.43 3.71 -5.73
CA THR A 27 1.79 4.05 -6.14
C THR A 27 1.76 5.17 -7.15
N SER A 28 2.88 5.86 -7.32
CA SER A 28 2.99 6.91 -8.32
C SER A 28 2.97 6.31 -9.74
N VAL A 29 2.43 7.06 -10.69
CA VAL A 29 2.46 6.70 -12.12
C VAL A 29 3.89 6.35 -12.54
N GLY A 30 4.05 5.26 -13.31
CA GLY A 30 5.34 4.83 -13.83
C GLY A 30 6.16 3.92 -12.92
N HIS A 31 5.74 3.67 -11.67
CA HIS A 31 6.33 2.61 -10.85
C HIS A 31 5.84 1.23 -11.29
N ASN A 32 6.77 0.33 -11.61
CA ASN A 32 6.48 -1.05 -11.96
C ASN A 32 5.96 -1.84 -10.73
N THR A 33 4.79 -2.45 -10.86
CA THR A 33 4.11 -3.26 -9.81
C THR A 33 3.93 -4.73 -10.19
N GLU A 34 4.56 -5.20 -11.27
CA GLU A 34 4.33 -6.52 -11.89
C GLU A 34 4.42 -7.71 -10.92
N HIS A 35 5.18 -7.60 -9.83
CA HIS A 35 5.53 -8.74 -8.98
C HIS A 35 4.50 -9.15 -7.92
N THR A 36 3.34 -8.46 -7.77
CA THR A 36 2.44 -8.69 -6.63
C THR A 36 0.93 -8.60 -6.92
N SER A 37 0.54 -8.50 -8.19
CA SER A 37 -0.87 -8.36 -8.62
C SER A 37 -1.80 -9.50 -8.16
N SER A 38 -1.26 -10.68 -7.83
CA SER A 38 -2.06 -11.85 -7.44
C SER A 38 -2.75 -11.76 -6.06
N TYR A 39 -2.28 -10.90 -5.16
CA TYR A 39 -2.88 -10.73 -3.82
C TYR A 39 -3.09 -9.27 -3.44
N THR A 40 -2.68 -8.34 -4.31
CA THR A 40 -2.76 -6.90 -4.08
C THR A 40 -3.45 -6.24 -5.26
N GLU A 41 -4.44 -5.41 -4.97
CA GLU A 41 -4.97 -4.45 -5.94
C GLU A 41 -4.05 -3.24 -6.00
N TYR A 42 -3.66 -2.84 -7.20
CA TYR A 42 -2.82 -1.66 -7.44
C TYR A 42 -3.56 -0.59 -8.22
N ARG A 43 -3.32 0.67 -7.86
CA ARG A 43 -3.75 1.84 -8.62
C ARG A 43 -2.67 2.91 -8.64
N TRP A 44 -2.68 3.72 -9.69
CA TRP A 44 -1.80 4.88 -9.82
C TRP A 44 -2.47 6.15 -9.31
N ALA A 45 -1.85 6.77 -8.30
CA ALA A 45 -2.21 8.12 -7.88
C ALA A 45 -1.50 9.14 -8.76
N GLU A 46 -2.20 10.23 -9.12
CA GLU A 46 -1.59 11.36 -9.82
C GLU A 46 -0.50 12.04 -8.98
N SER A 47 0.50 12.64 -9.62
CA SER A 47 1.72 13.13 -8.98
C SER A 47 1.49 14.19 -7.88
N GLN A 48 0.40 14.96 -7.96
CA GLN A 48 0.04 15.93 -6.91
C GLN A 48 -0.63 15.30 -5.70
N GLN A 49 -1.22 14.11 -5.84
CA GLN A 49 -1.79 13.34 -4.73
C GLN A 49 -0.75 12.40 -4.09
N SER A 50 0.32 12.07 -4.82
CA SER A 50 1.46 11.28 -4.32
C SER A 50 2.47 12.08 -3.48
N SER A 51 2.26 13.39 -3.27
CA SER A 51 3.15 14.24 -2.46
C SER A 51 2.97 14.05 -0.94
N ALA A 52 2.07 13.14 -0.52
CA ALA A 52 1.89 12.78 0.88
C ALA A 52 2.96 11.76 1.31
N VAL A 53 3.46 11.90 2.54
CA VAL A 53 4.41 10.95 3.13
C VAL A 53 3.84 9.53 3.05
N PRO A 54 4.59 8.53 2.55
CA PRO A 54 4.10 7.16 2.42
C PRO A 54 3.62 6.60 3.75
N PHE A 55 2.46 5.93 3.73
CA PHE A 55 1.91 5.30 4.91
C PHE A 55 1.32 3.91 4.64
N TYR A 56 1.31 3.10 5.68
CA TYR A 56 0.71 1.77 5.76
C TYR A 56 -0.40 1.78 6.79
N LEU A 57 -1.56 1.28 6.41
CA LEU A 57 -2.73 1.21 7.26
C LEU A 57 -3.19 -0.24 7.42
N TYR A 58 -3.43 -0.68 8.65
CA TYR A 58 -4.04 -1.99 8.92
C TYR A 58 -4.73 -2.01 10.28
N GLY A 59 -6.04 -2.35 10.29
CA GLY A 59 -6.83 -2.36 11.52
C GLY A 59 -6.78 -1.00 12.23
N ASP A 60 -6.37 -0.99 13.50
CA ASP A 60 -6.21 0.21 14.35
C ASP A 60 -4.81 0.86 14.28
N ARG A 61 -4.03 0.56 13.24
CA ARG A 61 -2.60 0.92 13.16
C ARG A 61 -2.28 1.70 11.89
N LEU A 62 -1.46 2.73 12.07
CA LEU A 62 -0.87 3.54 11.03
C LEU A 62 0.66 3.50 11.17
N GLY A 63 1.35 3.21 10.08
CA GLY A 63 2.80 3.36 9.97
C GLY A 63 3.12 4.40 8.91
N ILE A 64 3.88 5.43 9.25
CA ILE A 64 4.37 6.43 8.30
C ILE A 64 5.87 6.22 8.15
N ILE A 65 6.35 6.13 6.91
CA ILE A 65 7.78 5.92 6.62
C ILE A 65 8.34 7.19 6.01
N VAL A 66 9.33 7.77 6.68
CA VAL A 66 10.10 8.92 6.22
C VAL A 66 11.44 8.42 5.69
N PHE A 67 11.53 8.26 4.37
CA PHE A 67 12.72 7.75 3.70
C PHE A 67 13.88 8.76 3.65
N GLU A 68 13.56 10.07 3.62
CA GLU A 68 14.54 11.15 3.56
C GLU A 68 15.16 11.52 4.93
N ALA A 69 14.95 10.69 5.95
CA ALA A 69 15.57 10.92 7.25
C ALA A 69 17.05 10.48 7.22
N ASP A 70 17.95 11.44 7.37
CA ASP A 70 19.38 11.22 7.61
C ASP A 70 19.61 10.90 9.11
N PRO A 71 20.36 9.84 9.49
CA PRO A 71 21.10 8.86 8.67
C PRO A 71 20.35 7.57 8.35
N THR A 72 19.14 7.39 8.88
CA THR A 72 18.33 6.19 8.66
C THR A 72 16.85 6.53 8.51
N PRO A 73 16.11 5.79 7.67
CA PRO A 73 14.67 5.97 7.52
C PRO A 73 13.97 5.92 8.88
N LYS A 74 13.09 6.88 9.13
CA LYS A 74 12.29 6.93 10.36
C LYS A 74 10.92 6.34 10.11
N ILE A 75 10.49 5.47 11.02
CA ILE A 75 9.14 4.91 11.01
C ILE A 75 8.39 5.47 12.21
N LEU A 76 7.33 6.24 11.94
CA LEU A 76 6.38 6.64 12.97
C LEU A 76 5.25 5.61 13.00
N PHE A 77 5.10 4.93 14.13
CA PHE A 77 4.06 3.93 14.31
C PHE A 77 3.03 4.41 15.34
N ILE A 78 1.77 4.49 14.91
CA ILE A 78 0.66 4.98 15.72
C ILE A 78 -0.37 3.87 15.83
N ARG A 79 -0.72 3.50 17.07
CA ARG A 79 -1.84 2.62 17.38
C ARG A 79 -3.00 3.44 17.92
N SER A 80 -3.94 3.77 17.05
CA SER A 80 -5.15 4.51 17.39
C SER A 80 -6.18 4.30 16.30
N ARG A 81 -7.35 3.75 16.67
CA ARG A 81 -8.45 3.56 15.72
C ARG A 81 -8.90 4.88 15.10
N GLN A 82 -9.04 5.93 15.90
CA GLN A 82 -9.48 7.24 15.42
C GLN A 82 -8.54 7.82 14.35
N ILE A 83 -7.22 7.70 14.56
CA ILE A 83 -6.22 8.18 13.60
C ILE A 83 -6.19 7.27 12.37
N ALA A 84 -6.22 5.96 12.57
CA ALA A 84 -6.27 4.99 11.48
C ALA A 84 -7.48 5.22 10.56
N ASP A 85 -8.67 5.43 11.14
CA ASP A 85 -9.90 5.69 10.39
C ASP A 85 -9.82 6.99 9.59
N ALA A 86 -9.21 8.05 10.13
CA ALA A 86 -9.01 9.31 9.40
C ALA A 86 -8.10 9.12 8.17
N TYR A 87 -6.99 8.39 8.31
CA TYR A 87 -6.11 8.06 7.19
C TYR A 87 -6.76 7.08 6.21
N ALA A 88 -7.66 6.20 6.67
CA ALA A 88 -8.45 5.32 5.81
C ALA A 88 -9.33 6.14 4.85
N VAL A 89 -10.01 7.16 5.38
CA VAL A 89 -10.84 8.06 4.57
C VAL A 89 -9.99 8.78 3.52
N GLN A 90 -8.81 9.27 3.90
CA GLN A 90 -7.88 9.90 2.96
C GLN A 90 -7.43 8.92 1.87
N PHE A 91 -7.01 7.71 2.26
CA PHE A 91 -6.64 6.66 1.31
C PHE A 91 -7.77 6.35 0.34
N ASP A 92 -8.99 6.13 0.85
CA ASP A 92 -10.15 5.79 0.03
C ASP A 92 -10.53 6.92 -0.93
N SER A 93 -10.35 8.18 -0.53
CA SER A 93 -10.55 9.34 -1.40
C SER A 93 -9.58 9.33 -2.59
N ILE A 94 -8.30 9.08 -2.33
CA ILE A 94 -7.29 8.98 -3.40
C ILE A 94 -7.57 7.74 -4.26
N TRP A 95 -7.86 6.60 -3.63
CA TRP A 95 -8.14 5.32 -4.29
C TRP A 95 -9.27 5.41 -5.31
N LYS A 96 -10.36 6.12 -4.99
CA LYS A 96 -11.51 6.30 -5.87
C LYS A 96 -11.16 7.07 -7.15
N ASN A 97 -10.23 8.01 -7.06
CA ASN A 97 -9.80 8.84 -8.19
C ASN A 97 -8.54 8.31 -8.89
N ALA A 98 -7.88 7.31 -8.30
CA ALA A 98 -6.67 6.73 -8.84
C ALA A 98 -6.94 5.89 -10.11
N GLY A 99 -6.06 6.03 -11.09
CA GLY A 99 -6.11 5.29 -12.35
C GLY A 99 -5.83 3.81 -12.14
N ILE A 100 -6.49 2.96 -12.93
CA ILE A 100 -6.12 1.55 -13.02
C ILE A 100 -4.78 1.48 -13.74
N ILE A 101 -3.85 0.69 -13.22
CA ILE A 101 -2.57 0.46 -13.90
C ILE A 101 -2.89 -0.19 -15.26
N PRO A 102 -2.45 0.39 -16.39
CA PRO A 102 -2.63 -0.23 -17.70
C PRO A 102 -2.10 -1.65 -17.61
N SER A 103 -2.96 -2.63 -17.88
CA SER A 103 -2.48 -4.00 -18.04
C SER A 103 -1.46 -3.94 -19.17
N ILE A 104 -0.20 -4.26 -18.86
CA ILE A 104 0.71 -4.70 -19.91
C ILE A 104 0.07 -6.01 -20.37
N ASP A 105 -0.59 -5.96 -21.53
CA ASP A 105 -1.04 -7.17 -22.21
C ASP A 105 0.11 -8.16 -22.20
N LYS A 106 -0.17 -9.36 -21.71
CA LYS A 106 0.78 -10.46 -21.56
C LYS A 106 1.52 -10.77 -22.86
#